data_AF-A0A918SIW3-F1
#
_entry.id   AF-A0A918SIW3-F1
#
_cell.length_a   1.000
_cell.length_b   1.000
_cell.length_c   1.000
_cell.angle_alpha   90.00
_cell.angle_beta   90.00
_cell.angle_gamma   90.00
#
_symmetry.space_group_name_H-M   'P 1'
#
loop_
_entity.id
_entity.type
_entity.pdbx_description
1 polymer ?
#
loop_
_entity_poly.entity_id
_entity_poly.type
_entity_poly.pdbx_seq_one_letter_code
_entity_poly.pdbx_strand_id
1 'polypeptide(L)'
;MKHVERELQPKLVVPATVIQNKDSLLPEDLEIIQPVRDINPWDLKARCVSVDTKFFAPDGRNEKKEMFKGKRELVKFRCSVYEKKLLQVKAKRSGLSLSKYCRKVAAEKDIKERLSDEHLEAYQTLVKFHNNFKAIGNMFRKKDPKLSTAVYQLADEIKVHLENIQK
;
A
#
# COMPACT_ATOMS: atom_id res chain seq x y z
N MET A 1 -30.62 30.68 15.23
CA MET A 1 -30.55 30.08 13.89
C MET A 1 -29.27 29.25 13.81
N LYS A 2 -29.36 27.92 13.68
CA LYS A 2 -28.19 27.03 13.64
C LYS A 2 -27.81 26.80 12.18
N HIS A 3 -26.61 27.20 11.79
CA HIS A 3 -26.06 26.89 10.48
C HIS A 3 -25.71 25.40 10.43
N VAL A 4 -26.37 24.66 9.52
CA VAL A 4 -25.99 23.29 9.17
C VAL A 4 -25.03 23.40 8.01
N GLU A 5 -23.74 23.19 8.28
CA GLU A 5 -22.73 23.01 7.24
C GLU A 5 -23.03 21.70 6.51
N ARG A 6 -23.45 21.81 5.25
CA ARG A 6 -23.59 20.68 4.35
C ARG A 6 -22.19 20.30 3.88
N GLU A 7 -21.63 19.24 4.45
CA GLU A 7 -20.42 18.62 3.91
C GLU A 7 -20.67 18.23 2.45
N LEU A 8 -19.97 18.90 1.55
CA LEU A 8 -19.95 18.59 0.12
C LEU A 8 -19.25 17.25 -0.07
N GLN A 9 -20.02 16.17 -0.05
CA GLN A 9 -19.58 14.85 -0.50
C GLN A 9 -18.98 14.99 -1.91
N PRO A 10 -17.77 14.48 -2.19
CA PRO A 10 -17.19 14.54 -3.51
C PRO A 10 -18.10 13.78 -4.48
N LYS A 11 -18.79 14.53 -5.35
CA LYS A 11 -19.72 13.98 -6.33
C LYS A 11 -18.91 13.24 -7.39
N LEU A 12 -18.90 11.91 -7.29
CA LEU A 12 -18.20 11.04 -8.21
C LEU A 12 -18.86 11.10 -9.59
N VAL A 13 -18.30 11.89 -10.52
CA VAL A 13 -18.71 11.89 -11.92
C VAL A 13 -18.04 10.68 -12.58
N VAL A 14 -18.81 9.60 -12.77
CA VAL A 14 -18.35 8.45 -13.55
C VAL A 14 -18.59 8.77 -15.03
N PRO A 15 -17.56 8.79 -15.89
CA PRO A 15 -17.75 9.09 -17.30
C PRO A 15 -18.61 8.01 -17.95
N ALA A 16 -19.64 8.42 -18.70
CA ALA A 16 -20.61 7.54 -19.35
C ALA A 16 -19.98 6.59 -20.38
N THR A 17 -18.72 6.82 -20.77
CA THR A 17 -17.95 5.99 -21.71
C THR A 17 -17.66 4.57 -21.19
N VAL A 18 -17.70 4.34 -19.87
CA VAL A 18 -17.55 2.98 -19.28
C VAL A 18 -18.83 2.14 -19.46
N ILE A 19 -19.94 2.76 -19.87
CA ILE A 19 -21.27 2.14 -19.94
C ILE A 19 -21.50 1.41 -21.27
N GLN A 20 -20.78 1.75 -22.34
CA GLN A 20 -21.11 1.30 -23.70
C GLN A 20 -20.47 -0.01 -24.17
N ASN A 21 -19.58 -0.65 -23.39
CA ASN A 21 -19.09 -1.98 -23.78
C ASN A 21 -20.06 -3.06 -23.29
N LYS A 22 -21.14 -3.25 -24.05
CA LYS A 22 -21.72 -4.58 -24.24
C LYS A 22 -20.87 -5.23 -25.32
N ASP A 23 -20.00 -6.14 -24.92
CA ASP A 23 -19.64 -7.38 -25.61
C ASP A 23 -18.27 -7.86 -25.10
N SER A 24 -18.15 -9.19 -25.07
CA SER A 24 -16.96 -10.00 -24.79
C SER A 24 -16.20 -9.73 -23.48
N LEU A 25 -16.45 -10.62 -22.51
CA LEU A 25 -15.36 -11.16 -21.71
C LEU A 25 -14.31 -11.77 -22.65
N LEU A 26 -13.10 -11.21 -22.69
CA LEU A 26 -11.89 -11.99 -22.86
C LEU A 26 -11.06 -11.87 -21.57
N PRO A 27 -10.69 -12.99 -20.94
CA PRO A 27 -9.79 -13.02 -19.79
C PRO A 27 -8.33 -13.03 -20.25
N GLU A 28 -7.92 -12.01 -20.97
CA GLU A 28 -6.54 -11.75 -21.41
C GLU A 28 -6.40 -10.24 -21.20
N ASP A 29 -6.06 -9.76 -20.00
CA ASP A 29 -4.70 -9.35 -19.64
C ASP A 29 -4.46 -9.49 -18.13
N LEU A 30 -4.72 -10.69 -17.58
CA LEU A 30 -4.15 -11.05 -16.28
C LEU A 30 -2.73 -11.56 -16.52
N GLU A 31 -1.82 -10.65 -16.90
CA GLU A 31 -0.42 -10.87 -16.62
C GLU A 31 -0.27 -10.86 -15.09
N ILE A 32 -0.15 -12.06 -14.53
CA ILE A 32 0.38 -12.27 -13.20
C ILE A 32 1.82 -11.76 -13.26
N ILE A 33 2.04 -10.50 -12.89
CA ILE A 33 3.37 -10.01 -12.55
C ILE A 33 3.79 -10.86 -11.36
N GLN A 34 4.63 -11.87 -11.62
CA GLN A 34 5.33 -12.56 -10.57
C GLN A 34 6.09 -11.50 -9.76
N PRO A 35 6.13 -11.58 -8.42
CA PRO A 35 7.01 -10.72 -7.66
C PRO A 35 8.45 -11.14 -8.00
N VAL A 36 9.08 -10.42 -8.93
CA VAL A 36 10.53 -10.44 -9.10
C VAL A 36 11.10 -9.88 -7.81
N ARG A 37 11.55 -10.80 -6.95
CA ARG A 37 12.39 -10.45 -5.82
C ARG A 37 13.76 -10.19 -6.40
N ASP A 38 14.06 -8.93 -6.71
CA ASP A 38 15.44 -8.51 -6.89
C ASP A 38 16.12 -8.60 -5.52
N ILE A 39 16.74 -9.75 -5.26
CA ILE A 39 17.65 -9.93 -4.16
C ILE A 39 18.89 -9.12 -4.53
N ASN A 40 19.19 -8.07 -3.76
CA ASN A 40 20.42 -7.30 -3.92
C ASN A 40 21.63 -8.25 -3.86
N PRO A 41 22.50 -8.32 -4.88
CA PRO A 41 23.65 -9.23 -4.92
C PRO A 41 24.71 -9.02 -3.82
N TRP A 42 24.57 -7.98 -3.00
CA TRP A 42 25.55 -7.59 -1.98
C TRP A 42 25.25 -8.14 -0.57
N ASP A 43 24.14 -8.85 -0.37
CA ASP A 43 23.75 -9.41 0.95
C ASP A 43 24.28 -10.83 1.23
N LEU A 44 25.17 -11.37 0.39
CA LEU A 44 25.79 -12.69 0.58
C LEU A 44 27.22 -12.60 1.10
N LYS A 45 27.41 -12.06 2.31
CA LYS A 45 28.62 -12.31 3.11
C LYS A 45 28.29 -12.41 4.61
N ALA A 46 27.79 -13.57 5.00
CA ALA A 46 27.97 -14.09 6.36
C ALA A 46 28.55 -15.51 6.26
N ARG A 47 29.87 -15.62 6.38
CA ARG A 47 30.55 -16.87 6.72
C ARG A 47 30.27 -17.16 8.19
N CYS A 48 29.70 -18.33 8.46
CA CYS A 48 30.08 -19.31 9.49
C CYS A 48 28.88 -20.24 9.79
N VAL A 49 29.15 -21.54 9.74
CA VAL A 49 28.21 -22.65 9.94
C VAL A 49 28.25 -23.04 11.42
N SER A 50 27.12 -23.02 12.12
CA SER A 50 26.97 -23.80 13.36
C SER A 50 26.52 -25.21 12.98
N VAL A 51 27.43 -26.18 13.14
CA VAL A 51 27.10 -27.61 13.10
C VAL A 51 26.55 -27.97 14.48
N ASP A 52 25.30 -27.64 14.71
CA ASP A 52 24.59 -28.16 15.87
C ASP A 52 24.06 -29.56 15.50
N THR A 53 24.62 -30.55 16.18
CA THR A 53 24.18 -31.93 16.18
C THR A 53 22.67 -31.98 16.34
N LYS A 54 21.97 -32.57 15.37
CA LYS A 54 20.54 -32.86 15.48
C LYS A 54 20.34 -33.86 16.62
N PHE A 55 20.02 -33.37 17.82
CA PHE A 55 19.36 -34.19 18.82
C PHE A 55 17.97 -34.52 18.26
N PHE A 56 17.84 -35.71 17.69
CA PHE A 56 16.56 -36.34 17.41
C PHE A 56 15.93 -36.73 18.75
N ALA A 57 15.33 -35.76 19.46
CA ALA A 57 14.45 -36.07 20.58
C ALA A 57 13.23 -36.84 20.02
N PRO A 58 12.86 -38.01 20.58
CA PRO A 58 11.88 -38.90 19.97
C PRO A 58 10.42 -38.45 20.17
N ASP A 59 10.16 -37.35 20.88
CA ASP A 59 8.81 -36.83 21.03
C ASP A 59 8.82 -35.33 21.33
N GLY A 60 7.91 -34.58 20.70
CA GLY A 60 7.61 -33.18 21.07
C GLY A 60 7.92 -32.08 20.05
N ARG A 61 6.93 -31.79 19.18
CA ARG A 61 6.45 -30.45 18.74
C ARG A 61 5.46 -30.50 17.55
N ASN A 62 4.79 -31.63 17.34
CA ASN A 62 3.60 -31.68 16.47
C ASN A 62 2.34 -31.34 17.27
N GLU A 63 2.35 -30.23 18.03
CA GLU A 63 1.08 -29.61 18.37
C GLU A 63 0.47 -29.19 17.04
N LYS A 64 -0.64 -29.85 16.65
CA LYS A 64 -1.45 -29.44 15.51
C LYS A 64 -1.84 -27.99 15.78
N LYS A 65 -1.06 -27.04 15.27
CA LYS A 65 -1.46 -25.62 15.21
C LYS A 65 -2.86 -25.62 14.66
N GLU A 66 -3.84 -25.18 15.44
CA GLU A 66 -5.20 -25.00 14.94
C GLU A 66 -5.08 -24.18 13.65
N MET A 67 -5.38 -24.83 12.52
CA MET A 67 -5.39 -24.19 11.22
C MET A 67 -6.34 -23.00 11.31
N PHE A 68 -5.86 -21.81 10.95
CA PHE A 68 -6.65 -20.59 10.99
C PHE A 68 -7.96 -20.83 10.24
N LYS A 69 -9.07 -20.94 10.97
CA LYS A 69 -10.38 -21.20 10.38
C LYS A 69 -10.77 -19.93 9.62
N GLY A 70 -10.59 -19.96 8.30
CA GLY A 70 -11.00 -18.88 7.41
C GLY A 70 -12.49 -18.55 7.57
N LYS A 71 -12.91 -17.39 7.06
CA LYS A 71 -14.30 -16.93 7.12
C LYS A 71 -15.19 -17.89 6.32
N ARG A 72 -16.18 -18.50 6.98
CA ARG A 72 -17.02 -19.59 6.43
C ARG A 72 -18.40 -19.13 5.96
N GLU A 73 -18.92 -18.09 6.59
CA GLU A 73 -20.27 -17.60 6.31
C GLU A 73 -20.29 -16.75 5.04
N LEU A 74 -21.36 -16.92 4.25
CA LEU A 74 -21.56 -16.22 2.99
C LEU A 74 -22.73 -15.25 3.12
N VAL A 75 -22.52 -14.04 2.63
CA VAL A 75 -23.57 -13.02 2.48
C VAL A 75 -23.79 -12.78 0.99
N LYS A 76 -25.05 -12.90 0.54
CA LYS A 76 -25.46 -12.69 -0.86
C LYS A 76 -26.35 -11.45 -0.94
N PHE A 77 -26.08 -10.57 -1.90
CA PHE A 77 -26.87 -9.36 -2.15
C PHE A 77 -27.50 -9.43 -3.53
N ARG A 78 -28.76 -9.00 -3.64
CA ARG A 78 -29.37 -8.65 -4.92
C ARG A 78 -28.98 -7.20 -5.23
N CYS A 79 -28.57 -6.94 -6.46
CA CYS A 79 -28.16 -5.62 -6.92
C CYS A 79 -28.40 -5.51 -8.42
N SER A 80 -28.61 -4.29 -8.89
CA SER A 80 -28.65 -3.98 -10.32
C SER A 80 -27.26 -4.15 -10.96
N VAL A 81 -27.24 -4.27 -12.28
CA VAL A 81 -25.97 -4.37 -13.04
C VAL A 81 -25.08 -3.14 -12.80
N TYR A 82 -25.68 -1.95 -12.66
CA TYR A 82 -24.97 -0.71 -12.41
C TYR A 82 -24.32 -0.68 -11.02
N GLU A 83 -25.06 -1.03 -9.97
CA GLU A 83 -24.55 -1.08 -8.60
C GLU A 83 -23.36 -2.04 -8.47
N LYS A 84 -23.46 -3.21 -9.11
CA LYS A 84 -22.36 -4.19 -9.14
C LYS A 84 -21.09 -3.58 -9.77
N LYS A 85 -21.22 -2.90 -10.91
CA LYS A 85 -20.09 -2.21 -11.57
C LYS A 85 -19.52 -1.11 -10.69
N LEU A 86 -20.39 -0.30 -10.06
CA LEU A 86 -19.97 0.78 -9.17
C LEU A 86 -19.16 0.25 -7.98
N LEU A 87 -19.63 -0.82 -7.33
CA LEU A 87 -18.90 -1.45 -6.23
C LEU A 87 -17.55 -2.00 -6.67
N GLN A 88 -17.46 -2.58 -7.87
CA GLN A 88 -16.19 -3.05 -8.43
C GLN A 88 -15.21 -1.90 -8.68
N VAL A 89 -15.66 -0.78 -9.27
CA VAL A 89 -14.82 0.40 -9.50
C VAL A 89 -14.32 0.98 -8.18
N LYS A 90 -15.19 1.14 -7.18
CA LYS A 90 -14.81 1.63 -5.85
C LYS A 90 -13.81 0.69 -5.16
N ALA A 91 -14.02 -0.62 -5.24
CA ALA A 91 -13.09 -1.61 -4.70
C ALA A 91 -11.71 -1.53 -5.38
N LYS A 92 -11.67 -1.44 -6.71
CA LYS A 92 -10.43 -1.29 -7.49
C LYS A 92 -9.65 -0.04 -7.11
N ARG A 93 -10.31 1.12 -6.98
CA ARG A 93 -9.68 2.37 -6.53
C ARG A 93 -9.06 2.26 -5.14
N SER A 94 -9.70 1.53 -4.24
CA SER A 94 -9.13 1.26 -2.91
C SER A 94 -8.02 0.19 -2.88
N GLY A 95 -7.74 -0.48 -4.01
CA GLY A 95 -6.79 -1.60 -4.05
C GLY A 95 -7.25 -2.83 -3.26
N LEU A 96 -8.55 -3.02 -3.06
CA LEU A 96 -9.13 -4.11 -2.28
C LEU A 96 -9.96 -5.04 -3.16
N SER A 97 -10.04 -6.32 -2.79
CA SER A 97 -11.05 -7.20 -3.37
C SER A 97 -12.44 -6.76 -2.96
N LEU A 98 -13.44 -6.99 -3.82
CA LEU A 98 -14.83 -6.58 -3.60
C LEU A 98 -15.36 -7.00 -2.22
N SER A 99 -15.11 -8.25 -1.81
CA SER A 99 -15.54 -8.75 -0.50
C SER A 99 -14.84 -8.05 0.67
N LYS A 100 -13.56 -7.70 0.52
CA LYS A 100 -12.81 -6.95 1.54
C LYS A 100 -13.28 -5.49 1.62
N TYR A 101 -13.57 -4.88 0.47
CA TYR A 101 -14.15 -3.54 0.38
C TYR A 101 -15.51 -3.49 1.09
N CYS A 102 -16.48 -4.35 0.74
CA CYS A 102 -17.80 -4.34 1.36
C CYS A 102 -17.76 -4.54 2.87
N ARG A 103 -16.88 -5.43 3.36
CA ARG A 103 -16.70 -5.63 4.81
C ARG A 103 -16.14 -4.40 5.53
N LYS A 104 -15.23 -3.66 4.89
CA LYS A 104 -14.70 -2.41 5.46
C LYS A 104 -15.76 -1.31 5.49
N VAL A 105 -16.49 -1.14 4.38
CA VAL A 105 -17.60 -0.18 4.28
C VAL A 105 -18.66 -0.46 5.34
N ALA A 106 -19.10 -1.72 5.45
CA ALA A 106 -20.11 -2.12 6.43
C ALA A 106 -19.64 -1.99 7.88
N ALA A 107 -18.33 -1.99 8.13
CA ALA A 107 -17.74 -1.80 9.45
C ALA A 107 -17.31 -0.34 9.70
N GLU A 108 -17.74 0.60 8.84
CA GLU A 108 -17.44 2.05 8.91
C GLU A 108 -15.95 2.34 9.05
N LYS A 109 -15.09 1.49 8.48
CA LYS A 109 -13.64 1.69 8.51
C LYS A 109 -13.23 2.58 7.35
N ASP A 110 -12.38 3.56 7.62
CA ASP A 110 -11.83 4.44 6.59
C ASP A 110 -11.17 3.63 5.47
N ILE A 111 -11.63 3.90 4.25
CA ILE A 111 -11.09 3.30 3.04
C ILE A 111 -10.29 4.38 2.32
N LYS A 112 -8.99 4.42 2.62
CA LYS A 112 -8.04 5.24 1.86
C LYS A 112 -7.97 4.74 0.42
N GLU A 113 -7.99 5.67 -0.52
CA GLU A 113 -7.74 5.38 -1.92
C GLU A 113 -6.29 4.93 -2.11
N ARG A 114 -6.07 4.00 -3.05
CA ARG A 114 -4.71 3.56 -3.37
C ARG A 114 -4.01 4.68 -4.14
N LEU A 115 -2.75 4.97 -3.77
CA LEU A 115 -1.90 5.86 -4.55
C LEU A 115 -1.69 5.29 -5.96
N SER A 116 -1.82 6.15 -6.96
CA SER A 116 -1.39 5.86 -8.35
C SER A 116 0.09 5.48 -8.37
N ASP A 117 0.48 4.70 -9.36
CA ASP A 117 1.88 4.29 -9.53
C ASP A 117 2.79 5.51 -9.76
N GLU A 118 2.31 6.53 -10.48
CA GLU A 118 3.00 7.83 -10.63
C GLU A 118 3.24 8.54 -9.29
N HIS A 119 2.23 8.56 -8.41
CA HIS A 119 2.37 9.15 -7.08
C HIS A 119 3.36 8.36 -6.22
N LEU A 120 3.41 7.04 -6.40
CA LEU A 120 4.31 6.16 -5.67
C LEU A 120 5.77 6.37 -6.11
N GLU A 121 6.01 6.59 -7.40
CA GLU A 121 7.33 6.96 -7.94
C GLU A 121 7.78 8.33 -7.43
N ALA A 122 6.89 9.34 -7.46
CA ALA A 122 7.19 10.66 -6.92
C ALA A 122 7.54 10.60 -5.43
N TYR A 123 6.80 9.80 -4.65
CA TYR A 123 7.08 9.56 -3.23
C TYR A 123 8.45 8.93 -3.02
N GLN A 124 8.80 7.88 -3.77
CA GLN A 124 10.11 7.24 -3.67
C GLN A 124 11.25 8.20 -3.98
N THR A 125 11.07 9.04 -4.99
CA THR A 125 12.05 10.07 -5.39
C THR A 125 12.24 11.09 -4.28
N LEU A 126 11.16 11.53 -3.65
CA LEU A 126 11.20 12.48 -2.55
C LEU A 126 11.92 11.90 -1.31
N VAL A 127 11.71 10.61 -1.00
CA VAL A 127 12.45 9.89 0.05
C VAL A 127 13.95 9.82 -0.29
N LYS A 128 14.31 9.54 -1.55
CA LYS A 128 15.72 9.54 -1.98
C LYS A 128 16.35 10.92 -1.78
N PHE A 129 15.65 11.99 -2.15
CA PHE A 129 16.15 13.35 -1.94
C PHE A 129 16.35 13.70 -0.47
N HIS A 130 15.41 13.36 0.42
CA HIS A 130 15.61 13.55 1.86
C HIS A 130 16.91 12.90 2.37
N ASN A 131 17.15 11.64 1.99
CA ASN A 131 18.35 10.90 2.39
C ASN A 131 19.62 11.54 1.82
N ASN A 132 19.58 11.96 0.56
CA ASN A 132 20.70 12.64 -0.10
C ASN A 132 21.05 13.96 0.60
N PHE A 133 20.05 14.79 0.91
CA PHE A 133 20.28 16.04 1.64
C PHE A 133 20.83 15.79 3.05
N LYS A 134 20.34 14.77 3.76
CA LYS A 134 20.95 14.37 5.05
C LYS A 134 22.42 13.96 4.92
N ALA A 135 22.77 13.21 3.87
CA ALA A 135 24.13 12.78 3.62
C ALA A 135 25.05 13.99 3.32
N ILE A 136 24.58 14.93 2.50
CA ILE A 136 25.27 16.20 2.22
C ILE A 136 25.46 17.01 3.50
N GLY A 137 24.41 17.19 4.30
CA GLY A 137 24.47 17.91 5.57
C GLY A 137 25.51 17.29 6.53
N ASN A 138 25.56 15.96 6.59
CA ASN A 138 26.52 15.24 7.41
C ASN A 138 27.97 15.45 6.95
N MET A 139 28.20 15.46 5.63
CA MET A 139 29.53 15.69 5.05
C MET A 139 30.07 17.10 5.37
N PHE A 140 29.20 18.12 5.32
CA PHE A 140 29.61 19.52 5.56
C PHE A 140 29.53 19.97 7.01
N ARG A 141 29.06 19.11 7.93
CA ARG A 141 28.85 19.44 9.36
C ARG A 141 30.07 20.07 10.05
N LYS A 142 31.29 19.65 9.71
CA LYS A 142 32.55 20.19 10.29
C LYS A 142 33.22 21.25 9.41
N LYS A 143 32.87 21.31 8.12
CA LYS A 143 33.49 22.21 7.15
C LYS A 143 32.76 23.55 7.10
N ASP A 144 31.44 23.50 6.88
CA ASP A 144 30.59 24.68 6.70
C ASP A 144 29.29 24.53 7.51
N PRO A 145 29.26 24.99 8.78
CA PRO A 145 28.10 24.83 9.66
C PRO A 145 26.86 25.57 9.14
N LYS A 146 27.04 26.72 8.47
CA LYS A 146 25.94 27.47 7.84
C LYS A 146 25.26 26.68 6.73
N LEU A 147 26.05 26.08 5.83
CA LEU A 147 25.54 25.28 4.72
C LEU A 147 24.81 24.04 5.23
N SER A 148 25.42 23.30 6.17
CA SER A 148 24.79 22.10 6.75
C SER A 148 23.44 22.42 7.40
N THR A 149 23.32 23.56 8.09
CA THR A 149 22.06 24.00 8.71
C THR A 149 20.97 24.20 7.66
N ALA A 150 21.27 24.93 6.57
CA ALA A 150 20.31 25.16 5.48
C ALA A 150 19.90 23.84 4.79
N VAL A 151 20.84 22.92 4.57
CA VAL A 151 20.56 21.61 3.98
C VAL A 151 19.67 20.75 4.89
N TYR A 152 19.91 20.79 6.22
CA TYR A 152 19.05 20.09 7.17
C TYR A 152 17.63 20.68 7.22
N GLN A 153 17.48 22.01 7.15
CA GLN A 153 16.16 22.65 7.06
C GLN A 153 15.37 22.14 5.85
N LEU A 154 15.99 22.11 4.67
CA LEU A 154 15.36 21.57 3.47
C LEU A 154 14.99 20.09 3.62
N ALA A 155 15.86 19.29 4.24
CA ALA A 155 15.57 17.88 4.50
C ALA A 155 14.36 17.70 5.44
N ASP A 156 14.23 18.56 6.44
CA ASP A 156 13.10 18.53 7.39
C ASP A 156 11.79 18.99 6.73
N GLU A 157 11.82 19.99 5.85
CA GLU A 157 10.67 20.39 5.02
C GLU A 157 10.16 19.23 4.15
N ILE A 158 11.08 18.53 3.47
CA ILE A 158 10.74 17.34 2.68
C ILE A 158 10.10 16.26 3.55
N LYS A 159 10.59 16.09 4.78
CA LYS A 159 10.03 15.11 5.72
C LYS A 159 8.60 15.47 6.10
N VAL A 160 8.30 16.73 6.36
CA VAL A 160 6.93 17.21 6.64
C VAL A 160 6.00 16.92 5.46
N HIS A 161 6.45 17.15 4.23
CA HIS A 161 5.67 16.80 3.04
C HIS A 161 5.39 15.30 2.93
N LEU A 162 6.37 14.44 3.23
CA LEU A 162 6.19 12.98 3.25
C LEU A 162 5.18 12.53 4.32
N GLU A 163 5.23 13.10 5.52
CA GLU A 163 4.30 12.78 6.61
C GLU A 163 2.85 13.17 6.27
N ASN A 164 2.66 14.27 5.53
CA ASN A 164 1.33 14.68 5.07
C ASN A 164 0.74 13.74 4.01
N ILE A 165 1.58 13.13 3.17
CA ILE A 165 1.13 12.14 2.16
C ILE A 165 0.73 10.80 2.81
N GLN A 166 1.33 10.46 3.96
CA GLN A 166 1.04 9.22 4.67
C GLN A 166 -0.28 9.28 5.47
N LYS A 167 -0.70 10.49 5.88
CA LYS A 167 -1.94 10.72 6.63
C LYS A 167 -3.19 10.41 5.81
#